data_AF-A0A831V1N4-F1
#
_entry.id   AF-A0A831V1N4-F1
#
_cell.length_a   1.000
_cell.length_b   1.000
_cell.length_c   1.000
_cell.angle_alpha   90.00
_cell.angle_beta   90.00
_cell.angle_gamma   90.00
#
_symmetry.space_group_name_H-M   'P 1'
#
loop_
_entity.id
_entity.type
_entity.pdbx_description
1 polymer ?
#
loop_
_entity_poly.entity_id
_entity_poly.type
_entity_poly.pdbx_seq_one_letter_code
_entity_poly.pdbx_strand_id
1 'polypeptide(L)'
;MMHPRQSDPDLSKFDAGTQAADSIWTLKRGIESMRVRHTLLIAGLLAVSVSTGSAQAGDRLTYRWVDAEGNLQLSDSLPGREASRGYEVIDPSTGRVLREVAPRKTEAQRAREQAEREAAEDRRRQASQQANRDRILRSLYGDEADIERAHDDRLDRLDDRIRQMEVSIDRMETAIAAGQDNFQGDEAYRSDLETLRRSLAETRAERREEVKRYQSDLQRFRELTSGE
;
A
#
# COMPACT_ATOMS: atom_id res chain seq x y z
N MET A 1 22.74 -19.35 -52.92
CA MET A 1 23.46 -18.15 -52.45
C MET A 1 22.44 -17.09 -52.13
N MET A 2 22.10 -16.93 -50.86
CA MET A 2 21.10 -15.98 -50.37
C MET A 2 21.54 -15.51 -48.99
N HIS A 3 21.79 -14.21 -48.88
CA HIS A 3 22.25 -13.53 -47.66
C HIS A 3 21.15 -13.46 -46.60
N PRO A 4 21.45 -13.67 -45.31
CA PRO A 4 20.66 -13.11 -44.23
C PRO A 4 21.14 -11.69 -43.90
N ARG A 5 20.18 -10.76 -43.84
CA ARG A 5 20.31 -9.37 -43.41
C ARG A 5 19.63 -9.27 -42.04
N GLN A 6 20.39 -8.96 -41.00
CA GLN A 6 19.96 -8.48 -39.67
C GLN A 6 21.26 -7.98 -39.03
N SER A 7 21.64 -6.71 -39.09
CA SER A 7 21.08 -5.51 -38.43
C SER A 7 21.17 -5.61 -36.90
N ASP A 8 22.40 -5.40 -36.42
CA ASP A 8 22.71 -5.05 -35.04
C ASP A 8 22.02 -3.73 -34.63
N PRO A 9 21.45 -3.63 -33.42
CA PRO A 9 21.11 -2.35 -32.83
C PRO A 9 22.33 -1.70 -32.16
N ASP A 10 22.72 -0.57 -32.73
CA ASP A 10 23.64 0.45 -32.24
C ASP A 10 23.25 0.93 -30.83
N LEU A 11 24.06 0.59 -29.82
CA LEU A 11 23.97 1.03 -28.43
C LEU A 11 24.88 2.24 -28.18
N SER A 12 24.68 3.31 -28.95
CA SER A 12 25.33 4.60 -28.76
C SER A 12 24.28 5.68 -28.61
N LYS A 13 23.81 5.86 -27.37
CA LYS A 13 23.46 7.17 -26.76
C LYS A 13 22.86 6.96 -25.37
N PHE A 14 23.16 7.91 -24.49
CA PHE A 14 22.86 7.97 -23.05
C PHE A 14 23.77 7.02 -22.26
N ASP A 15 24.70 7.49 -21.43
CA ASP A 15 24.47 8.44 -20.35
C ASP A 15 25.79 9.13 -19.98
N ALA A 16 25.76 10.46 -19.90
CA ALA A 16 26.83 11.26 -19.37
C ALA A 16 26.35 11.80 -18.03
N GLY A 17 26.97 11.36 -16.93
CA GLY A 17 26.84 12.08 -15.68
C GLY A 17 27.01 11.27 -14.42
N THR A 18 28.16 11.51 -13.79
CA THR A 18 28.32 11.47 -12.32
C THR A 18 28.77 10.14 -11.73
N GLN A 19 29.98 9.78 -12.12
CA GLN A 19 30.95 9.08 -11.29
C GLN A 19 31.26 9.92 -10.04
N ALA A 20 30.57 9.66 -8.94
CA ALA A 20 31.00 10.05 -7.58
C ALA A 20 30.11 9.37 -6.53
N ALA A 21 30.40 8.11 -6.21
CA ALA A 21 30.14 7.53 -4.89
C ALA A 21 30.69 6.11 -4.88
N ASP A 22 31.99 6.01 -5.10
CA ASP A 22 32.71 4.83 -4.72
C ASP A 22 32.64 4.71 -3.19
N SER A 23 32.28 3.51 -2.76
CA SER A 23 33.04 2.79 -1.75
C SER A 23 32.75 3.05 -0.26
N ILE A 24 32.27 1.96 0.35
CA ILE A 24 32.67 1.44 1.67
C ILE A 24 31.73 1.75 2.86
N TRP A 25 30.77 0.85 2.99
CA TRP A 25 30.18 0.43 4.25
C TRP A 25 31.09 -0.62 4.91
N THR A 26 31.95 -0.22 5.87
CA THR A 26 32.48 -1.15 6.89
C THR A 26 32.92 -0.41 8.16
N LEU A 27 32.02 -0.46 9.13
CA LEU A 27 32.20 -0.73 10.55
C LEU A 27 33.63 -0.89 11.13
N LYS A 28 33.85 -0.17 12.23
CA LYS A 28 34.59 -0.54 13.45
C LYS A 28 36.13 -0.54 13.44
N ARG A 29 36.58 0.02 14.57
CA ARG A 29 37.82 -0.23 15.34
C ARG A 29 39.02 0.62 14.99
N GLY A 30 39.19 1.63 15.85
CA GLY A 30 40.31 1.64 16.76
C GLY A 30 41.45 2.55 16.33
N ILE A 31 41.93 3.32 17.30
CA ILE A 31 43.35 3.46 17.68
C ILE A 31 43.48 4.87 18.26
N GLU A 32 43.55 4.98 19.59
CA GLU A 32 44.35 6.04 20.19
C GLU A 32 45.48 5.36 20.95
N SER A 33 46.65 5.43 20.32
CA SER A 33 47.92 4.90 20.80
C SER A 33 48.73 6.00 21.49
N MET A 34 49.40 5.57 22.56
CA MET A 34 50.74 5.99 23.02
C MET A 34 50.87 7.41 23.59
N ARG A 35 50.98 7.53 24.92
CA ARG A 35 52.24 7.49 25.71
C ARG A 35 53.20 8.61 25.33
N VAL A 36 53.52 9.48 26.31
CA VAL A 36 54.87 9.75 26.84
C VAL A 36 54.91 11.03 27.70
N ARG A 37 55.24 10.85 28.98
CA ARG A 37 56.12 11.65 29.87
C ARG A 37 55.98 13.19 29.88
N HIS A 38 55.86 13.80 31.06
CA HIS A 38 56.99 14.28 31.87
C HIS A 38 56.52 14.87 33.21
N THR A 39 57.26 14.45 34.23
CA THR A 39 57.26 14.75 35.66
C THR A 39 57.45 16.22 36.05
N LEU A 40 57.23 16.47 37.36
CA LEU A 40 57.57 17.62 38.21
C LEU A 40 56.39 18.59 38.42
N LEU A 41 55.56 18.45 39.46
CA LEU A 41 55.84 18.71 40.89
C LEU A 41 56.75 19.92 41.11
N ILE A 42 56.22 20.99 41.73
CA ILE A 42 56.61 21.43 43.10
C ILE A 42 55.87 22.73 43.46
N ALA A 43 55.17 22.64 44.59
CA ALA A 43 54.98 23.60 45.67
C ALA A 43 54.71 25.09 45.40
N GLY A 44 53.75 25.63 46.18
CA GLY A 44 53.93 26.97 46.72
C GLY A 44 52.66 27.76 46.98
N LEU A 45 52.03 27.49 48.13
CA LEU A 45 51.65 28.50 49.12
C LEU A 45 50.66 29.64 48.74
N LEU A 46 49.53 29.62 49.46
CA LEU A 46 48.64 30.73 49.84
C LEU A 46 48.09 31.66 48.74
N ALA A 47 46.78 31.54 48.51
CA ALA A 47 45.91 32.71 48.40
C ALA A 47 44.46 32.32 48.72
N VAL A 48 43.85 33.10 49.61
CA VAL A 48 42.40 33.13 49.84
C VAL A 48 41.70 33.37 48.52
N SER A 49 40.90 32.40 48.07
CA SER A 49 39.93 32.60 47.01
C SER A 49 38.57 32.17 47.52
N VAL A 50 37.76 33.19 47.77
CA VAL A 50 36.32 33.14 47.98
C VAL A 50 35.69 32.04 47.12
N SER A 51 34.93 31.18 47.79
CA SER A 51 34.02 30.21 47.19
C SER A 51 32.99 30.95 46.35
N THR A 52 33.34 31.26 45.10
CA THR A 52 32.34 31.52 44.08
C THR A 52 32.11 30.19 43.41
N GLY A 53 31.24 29.38 44.02
CA GLY A 53 30.59 28.31 43.30
C GLY A 53 29.83 28.96 42.17
N SER A 54 30.46 29.09 41.01
CA SER A 54 29.79 29.37 39.76
C SER A 54 28.84 28.21 39.54
N ALA A 55 27.60 28.34 40.04
CA ALA A 55 26.49 27.59 39.53
C ALA A 55 26.49 27.90 38.03
N GLN A 56 26.97 26.95 37.24
CA GLN A 56 26.68 26.91 35.83
C GLN A 56 25.16 26.82 35.78
N ALA A 57 24.50 27.95 35.56
CA ALA A 57 23.14 28.01 35.07
C ALA A 57 23.16 27.51 33.63
N GLY A 58 23.54 26.24 33.44
CA GLY A 58 23.00 25.48 32.33
C GLY A 58 21.53 25.31 32.63
N ASP A 59 20.68 25.49 31.62
CA ASP A 59 19.24 25.22 31.70
C ASP A 59 19.03 23.88 32.41
N ARG A 60 18.74 23.92 33.71
CA ARG A 60 18.30 22.73 34.44
C ARG A 60 16.97 22.37 33.80
N LEU A 61 16.81 21.13 33.34
CA LEU A 61 15.54 20.63 32.85
C LEU A 61 14.92 19.81 33.98
N THR A 62 13.64 20.04 34.27
CA THR A 62 12.89 19.23 35.22
C THR A 62 11.83 18.44 34.47
N TYR A 63 11.72 17.15 34.79
CA TYR A 63 10.71 16.27 34.24
C TYR A 63 9.49 16.25 35.16
N ARG A 64 8.29 16.30 34.58
CA ARG A 64 7.01 16.22 35.26
C ARG A 64 6.22 15.03 34.71
N TRP A 65 5.78 14.10 35.55
CA TRP A 65 4.97 12.94 35.13
C TRP A 65 4.02 12.50 36.23
N VAL A 66 3.09 11.62 35.90
CA VAL A 66 2.18 10.97 36.87
C VAL A 66 2.64 9.54 37.10
N ASP A 67 2.91 9.17 38.35
CA ASP A 67 3.39 7.83 38.72
C ASP A 67 2.27 6.77 38.70
N ALA A 68 2.59 5.54 39.14
CA ALA A 68 1.64 4.43 39.15
C ALA A 68 0.48 4.63 40.15
N GLU A 69 0.74 5.38 41.22
CA GLU A 69 -0.19 5.71 42.29
C GLU A 69 -1.05 6.94 41.95
N GLY A 70 -0.80 7.59 40.82
CA GLY A 70 -1.55 8.77 40.37
C GLY A 70 -1.02 10.09 40.90
N ASN A 71 0.16 10.10 41.53
CA ASN A 71 0.77 11.31 42.06
C ASN A 71 1.62 12.01 40.99
N LEU A 72 1.55 13.34 40.98
CA LEU A 72 2.40 14.17 40.14
C LEU A 72 3.82 14.21 40.73
N GLN A 73 4.80 13.78 39.95
CA GLN A 73 6.21 13.77 40.31
C GLN A 73 6.98 14.80 39.50
N LEU A 74 7.87 15.55 40.16
CA LEU A 74 8.81 16.47 39.54
C LEU A 74 10.24 16.05 39.94
N SER A 75 11.11 15.84 38.96
CA SER A 75 12.50 15.41 39.21
C SER A 75 13.42 15.86 38.09
N ASP A 76 14.69 16.09 38.42
CA ASP A 76 15.75 16.37 37.43
C ASP A 76 16.13 15.13 36.61
N SER A 77 15.64 13.94 37.00
CA SER A 77 15.86 12.67 36.30
C SER A 77 14.57 11.87 36.19
N LEU A 78 14.30 11.37 34.99
CA LEU A 78 13.14 10.53 34.67
C LEU A 78 13.52 9.04 34.78
N PRO A 79 12.90 8.28 35.70
CA PRO A 79 13.11 6.83 35.78
C PRO A 79 12.64 6.13 34.50
N GLY A 80 13.42 5.15 34.00
CA GLY A 80 13.11 4.48 32.73
C GLY A 80 11.74 3.80 32.66
N ARG A 81 11.19 3.35 33.81
CA ARG A 81 9.84 2.76 33.88
C ARG A 81 8.73 3.77 33.54
N GLU A 82 8.91 5.03 33.93
CA GLU A 82 7.92 6.11 33.78
C GLU A 82 7.97 6.74 32.39
N ALA A 83 9.10 6.63 31.68
CA ALA A 83 9.24 7.11 30.32
C ALA A 83 8.19 6.55 29.35
N SER A 84 7.64 5.36 29.64
CA SER A 84 6.56 4.75 28.84
C SER A 84 5.15 5.29 29.13
N ARG A 85 4.95 5.94 30.27
CA ARG A 85 3.66 6.50 30.72
C ARG A 85 3.42 7.93 30.24
N GLY A 86 4.40 8.51 29.56
CA GLY A 86 4.37 9.91 29.14
C GLY A 86 4.87 10.83 30.25
N TYR A 87 5.42 11.97 29.83
CA TYR A 87 6.03 12.94 30.73
C TYR A 87 6.18 14.28 30.01
N GLU A 88 6.32 15.34 30.79
CA GLU A 88 6.63 16.68 30.31
C GLU A 88 8.04 17.07 30.76
N VAL A 89 8.70 17.88 29.95
CA VAL A 89 9.93 18.59 30.31
C VAL A 89 9.52 20.03 30.55
N ILE A 90 9.80 20.53 31.74
CA ILE A 90 9.47 21.90 32.17
C ILE A 90 10.73 22.70 32.45
N ASP A 91 10.64 24.00 32.24
CA ASP A 91 11.60 24.97 32.76
C ASP A 91 11.41 25.07 34.28
N PRO A 92 12.45 24.82 35.09
CA PRO A 92 12.34 24.80 36.55
C PRO A 92 12.15 26.19 37.16
N SER A 93 12.54 27.25 36.46
CA SER A 93 12.44 28.63 36.95
C SER A 93 11.06 29.22 36.66
N THR A 94 10.49 28.88 35.51
CA THR A 94 9.20 29.45 35.06
C THR A 94 8.03 28.46 35.17
N GLY A 95 8.30 27.17 35.36
CA GLY A 95 7.29 26.10 35.36
C GLY A 95 6.68 25.81 33.98
N ARG A 96 7.18 26.46 32.92
CA ARG A 96 6.64 26.36 31.57
C ARG A 96 6.98 25.01 30.95
N VAL A 97 6.00 24.35 30.32
CA VAL A 97 6.23 23.12 29.53
C VAL A 97 7.06 23.47 28.29
N LEU A 98 8.25 22.89 28.21
CA LEU A 98 9.16 22.99 27.08
C LEU A 98 8.91 21.87 26.07
N ARG A 99 8.49 20.69 26.54
CA ARG A 99 8.15 19.54 25.69
C ARG A 99 7.20 18.59 26.40
N GLU A 100 6.22 18.07 25.70
CA GLU A 100 5.34 17.01 26.19
C GLU A 100 5.59 15.72 25.40
N VAL A 101 5.68 14.60 26.10
CA VAL A 101 5.85 13.26 25.53
C VAL A 101 4.64 12.44 25.94
N ALA A 102 3.83 12.04 24.96
CA ALA A 102 2.63 11.25 25.20
C ALA A 102 2.96 9.83 25.72
N PRO A 103 2.06 9.22 26.49
CA PRO A 103 2.18 7.82 26.89
C PRO A 103 2.33 6.90 25.68
N ARG A 104 3.05 5.79 25.87
CA ARG A 104 3.14 4.73 24.88
C ARG A 104 1.74 4.15 24.65
N LYS A 105 1.31 4.11 23.40
CA LYS A 105 0.03 3.50 23.03
C LYS A 105 -0.05 2.07 23.53
N THR A 106 -1.16 1.74 24.17
CA THR A 106 -1.51 0.36 24.52
C THR A 106 -1.65 -0.47 23.25
N GLU A 107 -1.55 -1.79 23.37
CA GLU A 107 -1.78 -2.69 22.24
C GLU A 107 -3.20 -2.51 21.65
N ALA A 108 -4.21 -2.36 22.49
CA ALA A 108 -5.58 -2.09 22.07
C ALA A 108 -5.71 -0.76 21.29
N GLN A 109 -5.03 0.30 21.73
CA GLN A 109 -5.03 1.59 21.00
C GLN A 109 -4.31 1.48 19.66
N ARG A 110 -3.18 0.76 19.58
CA ARG A 110 -2.48 0.50 18.32
C ARG A 110 -3.34 -0.31 17.35
N ALA A 111 -4.03 -1.33 17.85
CA ALA A 111 -4.92 -2.15 17.04
C ALA A 111 -6.11 -1.35 16.48
N ARG A 112 -6.72 -0.48 17.29
CA ARG A 112 -7.81 0.41 16.82
C ARG A 112 -7.36 1.37 15.74
N GLU A 113 -6.23 2.05 15.94
CA GLU A 113 -5.68 2.96 14.94
C GLU A 113 -5.32 2.23 13.64
N GLN A 114 -4.78 1.01 13.73
CA GLN A 114 -4.50 0.21 12.55
C GLN A 114 -5.79 -0.14 11.79
N ALA A 115 -6.84 -0.58 12.49
CA ALA A 115 -8.13 -0.87 11.88
C ALA A 115 -8.77 0.38 11.25
N GLU A 116 -8.66 1.55 11.89
CA GLU A 116 -9.15 2.81 11.34
C GLU A 116 -8.39 3.22 10.07
N ARG A 117 -7.06 3.03 10.05
CA ARG A 117 -6.22 3.27 8.87
C ARG A 117 -6.60 2.34 7.72
N GLU A 118 -6.72 1.04 7.97
CA GLU A 118 -7.14 0.06 6.97
C GLU A 118 -8.52 0.40 6.41
N ALA A 119 -9.49 0.72 7.26
CA ALA A 119 -10.82 1.15 6.83
C ALA A 119 -10.77 2.46 6.02
N ALA A 120 -9.90 3.41 6.35
CA ALA A 120 -9.72 4.63 5.60
C ALA A 120 -9.08 4.38 4.23
N GLU A 121 -8.08 3.49 4.16
CA GLU A 121 -7.46 3.06 2.91
C GLU A 121 -8.46 2.33 2.02
N ASP A 122 -9.28 1.44 2.57
CA ASP A 122 -10.37 0.77 1.85
C ASP A 122 -11.38 1.75 1.26
N ARG A 123 -11.85 2.70 2.06
CA ARG A 123 -12.75 3.76 1.58
C ARG A 123 -12.10 4.57 0.46
N ARG A 124 -10.82 4.92 0.59
CA ARG A 124 -10.08 5.66 -0.45
C ARG A 124 -9.93 4.84 -1.73
N ARG A 125 -9.64 3.54 -1.61
CA ARG A 125 -9.56 2.61 -2.75
C ARG A 125 -10.89 2.52 -3.48
N GLN A 126 -11.99 2.33 -2.74
CA GLN A 126 -13.34 2.26 -3.31
C GLN A 126 -13.74 3.57 -4.00
N ALA A 127 -13.49 4.72 -3.37
CA ALA A 127 -13.77 6.02 -3.96
C ALA A 127 -12.97 6.26 -5.26
N SER A 128 -11.69 5.86 -5.27
CA SER A 128 -10.85 5.95 -6.48
C SER A 128 -11.36 5.06 -7.61
N GLN A 129 -11.77 3.82 -7.29
CA GLN A 129 -12.35 2.91 -8.27
C GLN A 129 -13.66 3.45 -8.84
N GLN A 130 -14.54 3.99 -7.99
CA GLN A 130 -15.79 4.60 -8.43
C GLN A 130 -15.52 5.81 -9.34
N ALA A 131 -14.66 6.73 -8.93
CA ALA A 131 -14.31 7.90 -9.73
C ALA A 131 -13.69 7.51 -11.09
N ASN A 132 -12.92 6.43 -11.14
CA ASN A 132 -12.40 5.91 -12.40
C ASN A 132 -13.51 5.33 -13.29
N ARG A 133 -14.44 4.55 -12.72
CA ARG A 133 -15.60 4.02 -13.47
C ARG A 133 -16.46 5.15 -14.00
N ASP A 134 -16.76 6.16 -13.20
CA ASP A 134 -17.54 7.33 -13.59
C ASP A 134 -16.88 8.08 -14.75
N ARG A 135 -15.56 8.27 -14.69
CA ARG A 135 -14.78 8.88 -15.78
C ARG A 135 -14.89 8.07 -17.07
N ILE A 136 -14.76 6.75 -16.98
CA ILE A 136 -14.88 5.86 -18.14
C ILE A 136 -16.30 5.95 -18.72
N LEU A 137 -17.33 5.88 -17.88
CA LEU A 137 -18.72 5.92 -18.30
C LEU A 137 -19.03 7.21 -19.08
N ARG A 138 -18.62 8.37 -18.55
CA ARG A 138 -18.77 9.66 -19.24
C ARG A 138 -17.90 9.83 -20.48
N SER A 139 -16.77 9.11 -20.55
CA SER A 139 -15.86 9.18 -21.69
C SER A 139 -16.27 8.28 -22.84
N LEU A 140 -16.94 7.15 -22.56
CA LEU A 140 -17.36 6.18 -23.56
C LEU A 140 -18.72 6.51 -24.17
N TYR A 141 -19.60 7.15 -23.41
CA TYR A 141 -20.99 7.37 -23.79
C TYR A 141 -21.33 8.86 -23.76
N GLY A 142 -21.87 9.38 -24.87
CA GLY A 142 -22.29 10.78 -24.98
C GLY A 142 -23.69 11.00 -24.41
N ASP A 143 -24.57 10.01 -24.56
CA ASP A 143 -25.93 10.02 -24.04
C ASP A 143 -26.39 8.63 -23.58
N GLU A 144 -27.63 8.55 -23.09
CA GLU A 144 -28.23 7.27 -22.65
C GLU A 144 -28.45 6.28 -23.80
N ALA A 145 -28.69 6.77 -25.03
CA ALA A 145 -28.91 5.92 -26.18
C ALA A 145 -27.61 5.23 -26.64
N ASP A 146 -26.46 5.85 -26.41
CA ASP A 146 -25.16 5.21 -26.62
C ASP A 146 -24.95 4.00 -25.69
N ILE A 147 -25.39 4.11 -24.42
CA ILE A 147 -25.32 3.01 -23.44
C ILE A 147 -26.24 1.87 -23.87
N GLU A 148 -27.48 2.18 -24.26
CA GLU A 148 -28.46 1.20 -24.74
C GLU A 148 -27.94 0.45 -25.96
N ARG A 149 -27.45 1.15 -26.98
CA ARG A 149 -26.88 0.51 -28.18
C ARG A 149 -25.69 -0.39 -27.86
N ALA A 150 -24.76 0.07 -27.01
CA ALA A 150 -23.60 -0.72 -26.64
C ALA A 150 -23.99 -1.99 -25.86
N HIS A 151 -25.00 -1.89 -25.00
CA HIS A 151 -25.56 -3.02 -24.28
C HIS A 151 -26.22 -4.03 -25.22
N ASP A 152 -27.06 -3.56 -26.14
CA ASP A 152 -27.78 -4.44 -27.07
C ASP A 152 -26.79 -5.15 -28.01
N ASP A 153 -25.81 -4.43 -28.56
CA ASP A 153 -24.72 -5.02 -29.34
C ASP A 153 -23.95 -6.11 -28.58
N ARG A 154 -23.80 -5.93 -27.27
CA ARG A 154 -23.11 -6.88 -26.40
C ARG A 154 -23.97 -8.11 -26.14
N LEU A 155 -25.27 -7.94 -25.88
CA LEU A 155 -26.21 -9.04 -25.71
C LEU A 155 -26.33 -9.87 -26.99
N ASP A 156 -26.44 -9.23 -28.14
CA ASP A 156 -26.54 -9.91 -29.43
C ASP A 156 -25.33 -10.82 -29.67
N ARG A 157 -24.11 -10.33 -29.39
CA ARG A 157 -22.89 -11.16 -29.50
C ARG A 157 -22.88 -12.35 -28.53
N LEU A 158 -23.36 -12.16 -27.30
CA LEU A 158 -23.46 -13.23 -26.32
C LEU A 158 -24.52 -14.26 -26.73
N ASP A 159 -25.64 -13.79 -27.27
CA ASP A 159 -26.73 -14.64 -27.76
C ASP A 159 -26.32 -15.44 -29.00
N ASP A 160 -25.60 -14.82 -29.93
CA ASP A 160 -25.00 -15.51 -31.08
C ASP A 160 -24.07 -16.63 -30.63
N ARG A 161 -23.20 -16.35 -29.65
CA ARG A 161 -22.26 -17.33 -29.10
C ARG A 161 -23.00 -18.47 -28.40
N ILE A 162 -24.02 -18.16 -27.60
CA ILE A 162 -24.88 -19.16 -26.94
C ILE A 162 -25.51 -20.08 -27.99
N ARG A 163 -26.13 -19.53 -29.04
CA ARG A 163 -26.76 -20.33 -30.10
C ARG A 163 -25.77 -21.23 -30.83
N GLN A 164 -24.57 -20.73 -31.15
CA GLN A 164 -23.53 -21.54 -31.79
C GLN A 164 -23.09 -22.73 -30.91
N MET A 165 -22.96 -22.50 -29.61
CA MET A 165 -22.58 -23.55 -28.66
C MET A 165 -23.69 -24.57 -28.46
N GLU A 166 -24.95 -24.13 -28.38
CA GLU A 166 -26.12 -25.02 -28.31
C GLU A 166 -26.21 -25.92 -29.54
N VAL A 167 -26.07 -25.37 -30.74
CA VAL A 167 -26.04 -26.14 -31.99
C VAL A 167 -24.88 -27.14 -32.00
N SER A 168 -23.72 -26.75 -31.48
CA SER A 168 -22.55 -27.64 -31.43
C SER A 168 -22.74 -28.78 -30.42
N ILE A 169 -23.34 -28.49 -29.26
CA ILE A 169 -23.71 -29.48 -28.24
C ILE A 169 -24.72 -30.48 -28.83
N ASP A 170 -25.78 -29.99 -29.45
CA ASP A 170 -26.84 -30.83 -30.05
C ASP A 170 -26.27 -31.79 -31.12
N ARG A 171 -25.37 -31.28 -31.98
CA ARG A 171 -24.67 -32.11 -32.98
C ARG A 171 -23.82 -33.20 -32.33
N MET A 172 -23.07 -32.86 -31.28
CA MET A 172 -22.23 -33.83 -30.56
C MET A 172 -23.06 -34.88 -29.83
N GLU A 173 -24.15 -34.46 -29.17
CA GLU A 173 -25.08 -35.35 -28.49
C GLU A 173 -25.76 -36.32 -29.46
N THR A 174 -26.19 -35.82 -30.62
CA THR A 174 -26.78 -36.64 -31.69
C THR A 174 -25.77 -37.66 -32.24
N ALA A 175 -24.52 -37.25 -32.46
CA ALA A 175 -23.47 -38.15 -32.95
C ALA A 175 -23.18 -39.28 -31.94
N ILE A 176 -23.13 -38.95 -30.64
CA ILE A 176 -22.96 -39.93 -29.55
C ILE A 176 -24.15 -40.89 -29.49
N ALA A 177 -25.38 -40.37 -29.58
CA ALA A 177 -26.61 -41.17 -29.52
C ALA A 177 -26.79 -42.10 -30.72
N ALA A 178 -26.37 -41.66 -31.92
CA ALA A 178 -26.44 -42.45 -33.15
C ALA A 178 -25.47 -43.64 -33.16
N GLY A 179 -24.59 -43.76 -32.16
CA GLY A 179 -23.65 -44.87 -32.05
C GLY A 179 -22.78 -45.04 -33.29
N GLN A 180 -22.44 -43.94 -33.98
CA GLN A 180 -21.56 -43.99 -35.14
C GLN A 180 -20.31 -44.80 -34.76
N ASP A 181 -19.99 -45.85 -35.51
CA ASP A 181 -19.11 -46.95 -35.08
C ASP A 181 -17.65 -46.52 -34.78
N ASN A 182 -17.27 -45.30 -35.18
CA ASN A 182 -16.00 -44.65 -34.83
C ASN A 182 -16.05 -43.87 -33.48
N PHE A 183 -17.22 -43.81 -32.83
CA PHE A 183 -17.60 -42.92 -31.74
C PHE A 183 -18.28 -43.65 -30.58
N GLN A 184 -18.00 -44.95 -30.38
CA GLN A 184 -18.43 -45.66 -29.17
C GLN A 184 -17.67 -45.13 -27.94
N GLY A 185 -17.91 -43.87 -27.55
CA GLY A 185 -17.38 -43.26 -26.34
C GLY A 185 -15.88 -42.99 -26.34
N ASP A 186 -15.34 -42.32 -27.37
CA ASP A 186 -14.02 -41.69 -27.21
C ASP A 186 -14.12 -40.67 -26.07
N GLU A 187 -13.34 -40.89 -25.02
CA GLU A 187 -13.28 -40.04 -23.82
C GLU A 187 -13.01 -38.57 -24.20
N ALA A 188 -12.26 -38.35 -25.29
CA ALA A 188 -12.01 -37.03 -25.83
C ALA A 188 -13.31 -36.30 -26.22
N TYR A 189 -14.24 -36.97 -26.91
CA TYR A 189 -15.52 -36.37 -27.32
C TYR A 189 -16.43 -36.05 -26.13
N ARG A 190 -16.41 -36.88 -25.09
CA ARG A 190 -17.17 -36.61 -23.85
C ARG A 190 -16.58 -35.44 -23.08
N SER A 191 -15.25 -35.36 -23.00
CA SER A 191 -14.52 -34.25 -22.40
C SER A 191 -14.77 -32.93 -23.14
N ASP A 192 -14.75 -32.95 -24.48
CA ASP A 192 -15.04 -31.78 -25.31
C ASP A 192 -16.48 -31.29 -25.12
N LEU A 193 -17.45 -32.21 -25.08
CA LEU A 193 -18.85 -31.90 -24.80
C LEU A 193 -19.03 -31.29 -23.40
N GLU A 194 -18.36 -31.82 -22.38
CA GLU A 194 -18.39 -31.26 -21.03
C GLU A 194 -17.81 -29.84 -21.00
N THR A 195 -16.67 -29.64 -21.67
CA THR A 195 -16.02 -28.34 -21.79
C THR A 195 -16.95 -27.32 -22.45
N LEU A 196 -17.60 -27.71 -23.55
CA LEU A 196 -18.53 -26.86 -24.28
C LEU A 196 -19.76 -26.50 -23.42
N ARG A 197 -20.30 -27.46 -22.65
CA ARG A 197 -21.40 -27.22 -21.70
C ARG A 197 -20.99 -26.26 -20.58
N ARG A 198 -19.78 -26.40 -20.03
CA ARG A 198 -19.23 -25.48 -19.02
C ARG A 198 -19.14 -24.07 -19.58
N SER A 199 -18.53 -23.90 -20.75
CA SER A 199 -18.43 -22.60 -21.39
C SER A 199 -19.80 -22.00 -21.77
N LEU A 200 -20.80 -22.83 -22.10
CA LEU A 200 -22.17 -22.37 -22.34
C LEU A 200 -22.79 -21.83 -21.04
N ALA A 201 -22.61 -22.55 -19.93
CA ALA A 201 -23.10 -22.10 -18.62
C ALA A 201 -22.45 -20.77 -18.19
N GLU A 202 -21.13 -20.64 -18.41
CA GLU A 202 -20.38 -19.40 -18.17
C GLU A 202 -20.89 -18.26 -19.05
N THR A 203 -21.06 -18.47 -20.35
CA THR A 203 -21.54 -17.44 -21.28
C THR A 203 -22.97 -17.01 -20.94
N ARG A 204 -23.84 -17.93 -20.53
CA ARG A 204 -25.18 -17.60 -20.03
C ARG A 204 -25.13 -16.83 -18.71
N ALA A 205 -24.15 -17.10 -17.84
CA ALA A 205 -23.95 -16.33 -16.62
C ALA A 205 -23.46 -14.91 -16.91
N GLU A 206 -22.51 -14.77 -17.84
CA GLU A 206 -22.02 -13.49 -18.35
C GLU A 206 -23.16 -12.66 -18.92
N ARG A 207 -24.02 -13.24 -19.76
CA ARG A 207 -25.23 -12.57 -20.29
C ARG A 207 -26.17 -12.08 -19.19
N ARG A 208 -26.43 -12.90 -18.16
CA ARG A 208 -27.27 -12.48 -17.03
C ARG A 208 -26.66 -11.33 -16.23
N GLU A 209 -25.35 -11.31 -16.12
CA GLU A 209 -24.62 -10.25 -15.43
C GLU A 209 -24.63 -8.96 -16.25
N GLU A 210 -24.47 -9.03 -17.57
CA GLU A 210 -24.59 -7.89 -18.48
C GLU A 210 -25.93 -7.16 -18.31
N VAL A 211 -27.04 -7.92 -18.31
CA VAL A 211 -28.40 -7.38 -18.11
C VAL A 211 -28.54 -6.66 -16.76
N LYS A 212 -27.88 -7.13 -15.70
CA LYS A 212 -27.91 -6.47 -14.38
C LYS A 212 -27.08 -5.19 -14.38
N ARG A 213 -25.91 -5.21 -15.02
CA ARG A 213 -25.00 -4.06 -15.07
C ARG A 213 -25.61 -2.89 -15.82
N TYR A 214 -26.32 -3.16 -16.91
CA TYR A 214 -26.98 -2.13 -17.71
C TYR A 214 -27.82 -1.16 -16.88
N GLN A 215 -28.67 -1.67 -15.99
CA GLN A 215 -29.51 -0.81 -15.15
C GLN A 215 -28.69 0.07 -14.20
N SER A 216 -27.61 -0.49 -13.64
CA SER A 216 -26.70 0.25 -12.76
C SER A 216 -25.94 1.34 -13.51
N ASP A 217 -25.43 1.03 -14.70
CA ASP A 217 -24.65 1.96 -15.51
C ASP A 217 -25.54 3.10 -16.03
N LEU A 218 -26.76 2.80 -16.46
CA LEU A 218 -27.75 3.80 -16.89
C LEU A 218 -28.14 4.74 -15.76
N GLN A 219 -28.44 4.20 -14.57
CA GLN A 219 -28.73 5.03 -13.40
C GLN A 219 -27.53 5.90 -13.03
N ARG A 220 -26.32 5.32 -13.00
CA ARG A 220 -25.12 6.06 -12.65
C ARG A 220 -24.84 7.19 -13.64
N PHE A 221 -25.02 6.92 -14.93
CA PHE A 221 -24.86 7.93 -15.98
C PHE A 221 -25.84 9.10 -15.81
N ARG A 222 -27.10 8.82 -15.46
CA ARG A 222 -28.10 9.85 -15.14
C ARG A 222 -27.69 10.71 -13.94
N GLU A 223 -27.22 10.09 -12.87
CA GLU A 223 -26.71 10.84 -11.70
C GLU A 223 -25.53 11.75 -12.08
N LEU A 224 -24.65 11.27 -12.95
CA LEU A 224 -23.47 12.02 -13.39
C LEU A 224 -23.79 13.18 -14.34
N THR A 225 -24.88 13.10 -15.10
CA THR A 225 -25.29 14.11 -16.09
C THR A 225 -26.36 15.07 -15.58
N SER A 226 -27.17 14.68 -14.60
CA SER A 226 -28.19 15.53 -13.96
C SER A 226 -27.62 16.51 -12.92
N GLY A 227 -26.39 16.28 -12.46
CA GLY A 227 -25.70 17.13 -11.49
C GLY A 227 -24.85 18.27 -12.08
N GLU A 228 -24.88 18.47 -13.39
CA GLU A 228 -24.23 19.58 -14.10
C GLU A 228 -25.24 20.68 -14.47
#